data_AF-A0A2D6UZT5-F1
#
_entry.id   AF-A0A2D6UZT5-F1
#
_cell.length_a   1.000
_cell.length_b   1.000
_cell.length_c   1.000
_cell.angle_alpha   90.00
_cell.angle_beta   90.00
_cell.angle_gamma   90.00
#
_symmetry.space_group_name_H-M   'P 1'
#
loop_
_entity.id
_entity.type
_entity.pdbx_description
1 polymer ?
#
loop_
_entity_poly.entity_id
_entity_poly.type
_entity_poly.pdbx_seq_one_letter_code
_entity_poly.pdbx_strand_id
1 'polypeptide(L)'
;MNINSLGGTMTKFIKNLIVVALLSGLTFACGGTSDEQSPAQNTSNNESEAIETDATTSEESVTEEQQEPSDAERPEPQPSGQDETTDESVVEERIASDIGITEDTITIAVIIADLKGLRDIGFPLPDGLTNEALSGRIGAYLDDWNAAGGINGRTFEMVEITWNPLDTSTMENACIEATLDNEVFLVINASGFNPAFLPCLTEDNDTTVLLGDKAPQYLLDAAPNRLFGFFPPGEVAAVQAGRLFLDETDIPTGSKLGILEPNNPGVQAASASLRDLLEDNGYQTVTVTIDNTSGDNAAANAQAAASVAQFNAENVSEVFVLLSFLVTDAFWGEVEFLDVSWNRTIVDVGPGMCSQFSASRTNPAAEGSTCVTSTGAYSLPEGGLRDDNTFEAQCRDEWLDHFPVFEGKSDRGTPSGEVNLETADGDLLSSDFSFADCNIVYALKHAFDNAGVNPTRDSFAAAMKTYKGPAAQMSNGEGAFGPDKNYFATQMWKMEFRIVSSDTKRSSDGLFNGCPAPTNCWIPVSGSWLRIE
;
A
#
# COMPACT_ATOMS: atom_id res chain seq x y z
N MET A 1 -39.37 -12.06 49.14
CA MET A 1 -40.50 -11.73 50.04
C MET A 1 -41.34 -10.67 49.32
N ASN A 2 -42.65 -10.87 49.19
CA ASN A 2 -43.73 -10.00 48.64
C ASN A 2 -43.38 -8.93 47.55
N ILE A 3 -43.85 -9.00 46.29
CA ILE A 3 -45.22 -9.12 45.71
C ILE A 3 -45.80 -7.75 45.26
N ASN A 4 -46.30 -7.73 44.01
CA ASN A 4 -47.23 -6.76 43.35
C ASN A 4 -46.73 -5.35 42.96
N SER A 5 -47.32 -4.68 41.95
CA SER A 5 -48.14 -5.06 40.76
C SER A 5 -48.48 -3.78 39.95
N LEU A 6 -49.13 -3.92 38.79
CA LEU A 6 -49.78 -2.89 37.93
C LEU A 6 -48.79 -2.01 37.11
N GLY A 7 -48.91 -1.83 35.79
CA GLY A 7 -49.95 -2.23 34.83
C GLY A 7 -50.90 -1.08 34.45
N GLY A 8 -50.79 -0.52 33.24
CA GLY A 8 -51.66 0.57 32.77
C GLY A 8 -51.40 1.02 31.32
N THR A 9 -52.39 0.83 30.46
CA THR A 9 -52.34 0.97 28.99
C THR A 9 -52.70 2.37 28.46
N MET A 10 -52.21 2.69 27.25
CA MET A 10 -52.80 3.59 26.21
C MET A 10 -53.20 5.04 26.55
N THR A 11 -52.87 5.98 25.64
CA THR A 11 -53.88 6.67 24.78
C THR A 11 -53.20 7.46 23.65
N LYS A 12 -53.83 7.45 22.46
CA LYS A 12 -53.41 8.18 21.24
C LYS A 12 -53.51 9.71 21.40
N PHE A 13 -52.68 10.46 20.67
CA PHE A 13 -53.12 11.73 20.09
C PHE A 13 -52.67 11.87 18.63
N ILE A 14 -53.58 12.37 17.80
CA ILE A 14 -53.44 12.54 16.34
C ILE A 14 -53.37 14.03 16.05
N LYS A 15 -52.48 14.49 15.16
CA LYS A 15 -52.83 15.42 14.06
C LYS A 15 -51.70 15.71 13.08
N ASN A 16 -52.04 15.52 11.81
CA ASN A 16 -51.40 15.98 10.58
C ASN A 16 -50.80 17.39 10.67
N LEU A 17 -49.69 17.61 9.96
CA LEU A 17 -49.67 18.64 8.93
C LEU A 17 -48.79 18.21 7.74
N ILE A 18 -49.40 18.16 6.55
CA ILE A 18 -48.70 18.09 5.27
C ILE A 18 -48.53 19.53 4.79
N VAL A 19 -47.32 19.93 4.40
CA VAL A 19 -47.11 21.10 3.53
C VAL A 19 -46.15 20.70 2.42
N VAL A 20 -46.70 20.59 1.21
CA VAL A 20 -45.96 20.49 -0.04
C VAL A 20 -45.52 21.89 -0.46
N ALA A 21 -44.25 22.06 -0.82
CA ALA A 21 -43.75 23.27 -1.48
C ALA A 21 -42.94 22.88 -2.72
N LEU A 22 -43.64 22.71 -3.85
CA LEU A 22 -43.04 22.77 -5.18
C LEU A 22 -42.64 24.22 -5.47
N LEU A 23 -41.39 24.45 -5.90
CA LEU A 23 -41.08 25.62 -6.72
C LEU A 23 -40.34 25.19 -8.00
N SER A 24 -40.96 25.50 -9.13
CA SER A 24 -40.47 25.24 -10.48
C SER A 24 -39.46 26.30 -10.93
N GLY A 25 -38.54 25.89 -11.81
CA GLY A 25 -37.38 26.68 -12.22
C GLY A 25 -37.63 28.02 -12.92
N LEU A 26 -36.52 28.72 -13.13
CA LEU A 26 -36.41 29.88 -14.01
C LEU A 26 -35.18 29.72 -14.91
N THR A 27 -35.42 29.69 -16.20
CA THR A 27 -34.41 29.83 -17.25
C THR A 27 -33.94 31.28 -17.32
N PHE A 28 -32.65 31.49 -17.56
CA PHE A 28 -32.14 32.73 -18.16
C PHE A 28 -31.13 32.39 -19.25
N ALA A 29 -31.28 33.03 -20.41
CA ALA A 29 -30.43 32.90 -21.58
C ALA A 29 -30.25 34.27 -22.25
N CYS A 30 -29.12 34.44 -22.95
CA CYS A 30 -28.69 35.65 -23.68
C CYS A 30 -28.36 36.86 -22.78
N GLY A 31 -27.29 37.64 -23.00
CA GLY A 31 -26.19 37.62 -23.98
C GLY A 31 -25.41 38.95 -23.83
N GLY A 32 -24.21 39.16 -24.38
CA GLY A 32 -23.30 38.35 -25.19
C GLY A 32 -22.15 39.24 -25.73
N THR A 33 -21.25 38.68 -26.56
CA THR A 33 -20.19 39.37 -27.38
C THR A 33 -19.15 40.23 -26.64
N SER A 34 -17.87 40.26 -27.02
CA SER A 34 -17.26 40.07 -28.35
C SER A 34 -15.85 39.43 -28.27
N ASP A 35 -15.53 38.57 -29.26
CA ASP A 35 -14.38 38.64 -30.21
C ASP A 35 -12.99 39.09 -29.67
N GLU A 36 -11.83 38.52 -30.01
CA GLU A 36 -11.36 37.59 -31.06
C GLU A 36 -10.31 36.61 -30.45
N GLN A 37 -9.75 35.55 -31.07
CA GLN A 37 -9.83 34.96 -32.43
C GLN A 37 -9.47 33.45 -32.38
N SER A 38 -9.65 32.72 -33.50
CA SER A 38 -8.94 31.46 -33.84
C SER A 38 -8.68 31.46 -35.35
N PRO A 39 -7.59 30.87 -35.85
CA PRO A 39 -7.69 29.59 -36.58
C PRO A 39 -6.42 28.70 -36.45
N ALA A 40 -6.33 27.46 -36.93
CA ALA A 40 -7.30 26.51 -37.51
C ALA A 40 -6.79 25.06 -37.32
N GLN A 41 -7.70 24.11 -37.53
CA GLN A 41 -7.42 22.67 -37.63
C GLN A 41 -6.51 22.34 -38.82
N ASN A 42 -5.86 21.17 -38.80
CA ASN A 42 -5.68 20.39 -40.02
C ASN A 42 -5.74 18.89 -39.72
N THR A 43 -6.57 18.17 -40.48
CA THR A 43 -6.70 16.70 -40.44
C THR A 43 -6.48 16.14 -41.84
N SER A 44 -5.59 15.15 -42.00
CA SER A 44 -5.66 14.22 -43.14
C SER A 44 -4.82 12.96 -42.95
N ASN A 45 -5.48 11.82 -43.11
CA ASN A 45 -5.06 10.64 -43.88
C ASN A 45 -3.69 9.98 -43.60
N ASN A 46 -3.76 8.90 -42.83
CA ASN A 46 -3.53 7.52 -43.30
C ASN A 46 -2.89 7.33 -44.70
N GLU A 47 -1.68 6.76 -44.76
CA GLU A 47 -1.29 5.82 -45.81
C GLU A 47 -0.23 4.84 -45.26
N SER A 48 -0.29 3.58 -45.70
CA SER A 48 0.60 2.50 -45.24
C SER A 48 1.72 2.29 -46.24
N GLU A 49 2.93 2.00 -45.75
CA GLU A 49 3.87 1.17 -46.50
C GLU A 49 4.77 0.39 -45.54
N ALA A 50 4.83 -0.92 -45.76
CA ALA A 50 5.81 -1.83 -45.18
C ALA A 50 6.68 -2.34 -46.34
N ILE A 51 7.93 -2.74 -46.08
CA ILE A 51 8.60 -3.92 -46.65
C ILE A 51 10.08 -4.01 -46.20
N GLU A 52 10.44 -5.21 -45.73
CA GLU A 52 11.75 -5.92 -45.82
C GLU A 52 13.05 -5.17 -45.41
N THR A 53 13.72 -5.56 -44.32
CA THR A 53 14.71 -6.66 -44.27
C THR A 53 15.79 -6.63 -45.34
N ASP A 54 17.05 -6.46 -44.94
CA ASP A 54 17.96 -7.61 -44.97
C ASP A 54 19.05 -7.51 -43.91
N ALA A 55 19.57 -8.67 -43.50
CA ALA A 55 20.82 -8.77 -42.73
C ALA A 55 21.99 -8.95 -43.70
N THR A 56 23.23 -8.74 -43.24
CA THR A 56 24.36 -9.67 -43.48
C THR A 56 25.62 -9.19 -42.76
N THR A 57 26.12 -10.06 -41.90
CA THR A 57 27.45 -10.04 -41.27
C THR A 57 28.54 -10.36 -42.29
N SER A 58 29.71 -9.69 -42.24
CA SER A 58 31.00 -10.38 -42.45
C SER A 58 32.19 -9.55 -41.95
N GLU A 59 33.12 -10.22 -41.28
CA GLU A 59 34.48 -9.76 -40.98
C GLU A 59 35.40 -9.94 -42.21
N GLU A 60 36.57 -9.27 -42.18
CA GLU A 60 37.89 -9.63 -42.75
C GLU A 60 38.63 -8.35 -43.21
N SER A 61 39.97 -8.29 -43.30
CA SER A 61 41.05 -8.93 -42.53
C SER A 61 42.36 -8.16 -42.83
N VAL A 62 43.46 -8.47 -42.14
CA VAL A 62 44.72 -7.71 -42.16
C VAL A 62 45.51 -7.91 -43.46
N THR A 63 46.37 -6.96 -43.84
CA THR A 63 47.53 -7.26 -44.70
C THR A 63 48.77 -6.48 -44.22
N GLU A 64 49.87 -7.20 -43.99
CA GLU A 64 51.20 -6.67 -43.68
C GLU A 64 51.93 -6.21 -44.95
N GLU A 65 52.94 -5.34 -44.80
CA GLU A 65 54.08 -5.33 -45.71
C GLU A 65 55.40 -5.13 -44.93
N GLN A 66 56.43 -5.91 -45.26
CA GLN A 66 57.66 -6.07 -44.49
C GLN A 66 58.77 -5.10 -44.92
N GLN A 67 59.62 -4.68 -43.97
CA GLN A 67 61.03 -4.39 -44.28
C GLN A 67 61.98 -4.50 -43.08
N GLU A 68 63.10 -5.20 -43.29
CA GLU A 68 64.25 -5.43 -42.40
C GLU A 68 65.50 -5.53 -43.31
N PRO A 69 66.75 -5.54 -42.81
CA PRO A 69 67.31 -4.83 -41.65
C PRO A 69 68.68 -4.17 -41.98
N SER A 70 69.21 -3.27 -41.13
CA SER A 70 70.66 -3.28 -40.84
C SER A 70 71.07 -2.61 -39.52
N ASP A 71 72.18 -3.14 -39.01
CA ASP A 71 73.14 -2.59 -38.06
C ASP A 71 72.77 -2.45 -36.58
N ALA A 72 73.71 -2.95 -35.76
CA ALA A 72 73.55 -3.19 -34.34
C ALA A 72 74.45 -2.26 -33.52
N GLU A 73 73.93 -1.78 -32.39
CA GLU A 73 74.77 -1.39 -31.27
C GLU A 73 74.15 -1.84 -29.94
N ARG A 74 75.01 -2.15 -28.97
CA ARG A 74 74.72 -3.01 -27.81
C ARG A 74 74.56 -2.19 -26.53
N PRO A 75 73.45 -2.33 -25.78
CA PRO A 75 73.37 -1.89 -24.39
C PRO A 75 73.94 -2.92 -23.40
N GLU A 76 74.43 -2.44 -22.27
CA GLU A 76 74.88 -3.24 -21.11
C GLU A 76 73.70 -3.59 -20.18
N PRO A 77 73.82 -4.61 -19.31
CA PRO A 77 72.69 -5.08 -18.50
C PRO A 77 72.48 -4.24 -17.24
N GLN A 78 71.22 -3.91 -16.96
CA GLN A 78 70.75 -3.42 -15.65
C GLN A 78 69.50 -4.20 -15.19
N PRO A 79 69.20 -4.19 -13.88
CA PRO A 79 68.86 -5.42 -13.17
C PRO A 79 67.37 -5.79 -13.20
N SER A 80 67.10 -7.05 -12.88
CA SER A 80 65.77 -7.57 -12.57
C SER A 80 65.16 -6.85 -11.36
N GLY A 81 64.35 -5.82 -11.62
CA GLY A 81 63.32 -5.40 -10.68
C GLY A 81 62.17 -6.39 -10.71
N GLN A 82 61.69 -6.82 -9.54
CA GLN A 82 60.38 -7.43 -9.44
C GLN A 82 59.36 -6.29 -9.53
N ASP A 83 58.58 -6.23 -10.60
CA ASP A 83 57.31 -5.51 -10.55
C ASP A 83 56.36 -6.32 -9.68
N GLU A 84 56.35 -6.02 -8.38
CA GLU A 84 55.14 -6.18 -7.59
C GLU A 84 54.14 -5.15 -8.11
N THR A 85 53.29 -5.57 -9.04
CA THR A 85 52.05 -4.86 -9.35
C THR A 85 51.15 -4.93 -8.12
N THR A 86 51.36 -4.00 -7.18
CA THR A 86 50.34 -3.62 -6.21
C THR A 86 49.12 -3.16 -6.99
N ASP A 87 48.07 -3.96 -6.93
CA ASP A 87 46.73 -3.57 -7.34
C ASP A 87 46.23 -2.53 -6.32
N GLU A 88 46.62 -1.26 -6.52
CA GLU A 88 46.02 -0.14 -5.79
C GLU A 88 44.55 -0.07 -6.20
N SER A 89 43.70 -0.72 -5.40
CA SER A 89 42.26 -0.59 -5.50
C SER A 89 41.90 0.89 -5.46
N VAL A 90 41.50 1.45 -6.61
CA VAL A 90 41.08 2.84 -6.73
C VAL A 90 39.80 2.98 -5.88
N VAL A 91 39.96 3.53 -4.69
CA VAL A 91 38.83 3.87 -3.82
C VAL A 91 38.07 4.99 -4.52
N GLU A 92 36.84 4.70 -4.95
CA GLU A 92 35.99 5.70 -5.59
C GLU A 92 35.73 6.86 -4.61
N GLU A 93 36.01 8.08 -5.04
CA GLU A 93 35.84 9.28 -4.22
C GLU A 93 34.34 9.60 -4.06
N ARG A 94 33.91 9.92 -2.83
CA ARG A 94 32.52 10.30 -2.56
C ARG A 94 32.27 11.74 -2.99
N ILE A 95 31.20 11.98 -3.74
CA ILE A 95 30.76 13.30 -4.20
C ILE A 95 29.27 13.53 -3.90
N ALA A 96 28.84 14.79 -3.90
CA ALA A 96 27.42 15.14 -4.00
C ALA A 96 26.88 14.65 -5.36
N SER A 97 26.25 13.48 -5.37
CA SER A 97 25.92 12.73 -6.59
C SER A 97 24.54 13.07 -7.16
N ASP A 98 23.63 13.54 -6.30
CA ASP A 98 22.23 13.85 -6.59
C ASP A 98 21.70 14.87 -5.56
N ILE A 99 20.48 15.35 -5.75
CA ILE A 99 19.73 16.15 -4.78
C ILE A 99 19.56 15.32 -3.49
N GLY A 100 19.78 15.97 -2.33
CA GLY A 100 19.76 15.31 -1.02
C GLY A 100 20.97 14.42 -0.73
N ILE A 101 22.05 14.49 -1.53
CA ILE A 101 23.29 13.73 -1.30
C ILE A 101 24.49 14.67 -1.21
N THR A 102 25.31 14.51 -0.16
CA THR A 102 26.61 15.17 0.00
C THR A 102 27.77 14.17 -0.11
N GLU A 103 28.99 14.57 0.21
CA GLU A 103 30.14 13.65 0.31
C GLU A 103 29.97 12.64 1.46
N ASP A 104 29.25 13.00 2.53
CA ASP A 104 29.14 12.22 3.77
C ASP A 104 27.69 11.91 4.19
N THR A 105 26.67 12.57 3.62
CA THR A 105 25.26 12.41 4.03
C THR A 105 24.31 12.08 2.88
N ILE A 106 23.20 11.39 3.22
CA ILE A 106 22.02 11.19 2.37
C ILE A 106 20.78 11.62 3.17
N THR A 107 20.09 12.66 2.71
CA THR A 107 18.89 13.20 3.36
C THR A 107 17.65 12.49 2.83
N ILE A 108 16.83 11.93 3.71
CA ILE A 108 15.57 11.25 3.36
C ILE A 108 14.40 11.78 4.18
N ALA A 109 13.21 11.85 3.58
CA ALA A 109 11.98 12.18 4.30
C ALA A 109 11.21 10.92 4.69
N VAL A 110 10.68 10.89 5.92
CA VAL A 110 9.72 9.89 6.38
C VAL A 110 8.39 10.61 6.62
N ILE A 111 7.43 10.39 5.71
CA ILE A 111 6.11 11.02 5.71
C ILE A 111 5.14 10.15 6.51
N ILE A 112 4.58 10.70 7.60
CA ILE A 112 3.65 10.00 8.51
C ILE A 112 2.35 10.79 8.73
N ALA A 113 1.30 10.08 9.11
CA ALA A 113 0.02 10.70 9.46
C ALA A 113 0.10 11.40 10.83
N ASP A 114 -0.35 12.66 10.92
CA ASP A 114 -0.72 13.25 12.21
C ASP A 114 -2.05 12.64 12.67
N LEU A 115 -1.93 11.68 13.59
CA LEU A 115 -3.05 10.95 14.16
C LEU A 115 -3.88 11.77 15.16
N LYS A 116 -3.48 13.02 15.49
CA LYS A 116 -4.25 13.86 16.42
C LYS A 116 -5.65 14.20 15.90
N GLY A 117 -5.78 14.58 14.63
CA GLY A 117 -7.09 14.95 14.05
C GLY A 117 -8.12 13.82 14.12
N LEU A 118 -7.66 12.58 13.86
CA LEU A 118 -8.48 11.37 13.97
C LEU A 118 -8.95 11.11 15.42
N ARG A 119 -8.06 11.28 16.42
CA ARG A 119 -8.45 11.15 17.84
C ARG A 119 -9.42 12.25 18.27
N ASP A 120 -9.24 13.48 17.81
CA ASP A 120 -10.10 14.61 18.15
C ASP A 120 -11.55 14.43 17.65
N ILE A 121 -11.76 13.68 16.56
CA ILE A 121 -13.11 13.29 16.07
C ILE A 121 -13.62 11.96 16.66
N GLY A 122 -12.88 11.33 17.58
CA GLY A 122 -13.28 10.11 18.28
C GLY A 122 -12.92 8.79 17.58
N PHE A 123 -12.01 8.79 16.60
CA PHE A 123 -11.56 7.55 15.95
C PHE A 123 -10.71 6.71 16.93
N PRO A 124 -10.96 5.38 17.05
CA PRO A 124 -10.34 4.54 18.08
C PRO A 124 -8.90 4.12 17.74
N LEU A 125 -7.95 5.05 17.91
CA LEU A 125 -6.51 4.79 17.77
C LEU A 125 -5.87 4.44 19.13
N PRO A 126 -5.01 3.41 19.20
CA PRO A 126 -4.29 3.06 20.43
C PRO A 126 -3.35 4.17 20.88
N ASP A 127 -3.04 4.22 22.19
CA ASP A 127 -2.14 5.21 22.75
C ASP A 127 -0.69 5.07 22.23
N GLY A 128 -0.25 3.85 21.89
CA GLY A 128 1.07 3.57 21.33
C GLY A 128 1.28 4.01 19.88
N LEU A 129 0.24 4.49 19.17
CA LEU A 129 0.40 5.11 17.85
C LEU A 129 0.68 6.61 17.96
N THR A 130 1.87 6.97 18.44
CA THR A 130 2.37 8.36 18.41
C THR A 130 3.16 8.62 17.13
N ASN A 131 3.35 9.89 16.75
CA ASN A 131 4.18 10.26 15.60
C ASN A 131 5.62 9.76 15.78
N GLU A 132 6.19 9.91 16.99
CA GLU A 132 7.48 9.35 17.41
C GLU A 132 7.56 7.83 17.18
N ALA A 133 6.49 7.09 17.52
CA ALA A 133 6.41 5.64 17.30
C ALA A 133 6.07 5.24 15.84
N LEU A 134 5.85 6.20 14.93
CA LEU A 134 5.72 6.00 13.49
C LEU A 134 7.02 6.37 12.76
N SER A 135 7.60 7.54 12.99
CA SER A 135 8.87 7.96 12.39
C SER A 135 10.04 7.11 12.88
N GLY A 136 10.05 6.73 14.16
CA GLY A 136 11.05 5.83 14.73
C GLY A 136 11.18 4.50 13.99
N ARG A 137 10.09 3.98 13.38
CA ARG A 137 10.06 2.67 12.67
C ARG A 137 11.05 2.56 11.53
N ILE A 138 11.39 3.70 10.92
CA ILE A 138 12.46 3.84 9.94
C ILE A 138 13.71 4.42 10.61
N GLY A 139 13.55 5.47 11.43
CA GLY A 139 14.66 6.20 12.06
C GLY A 139 15.64 5.31 12.84
N ALA A 140 15.16 4.34 13.60
CA ALA A 140 16.03 3.45 14.39
C ALA A 140 16.99 2.62 13.53
N TYR A 141 16.55 2.14 12.36
CA TYR A 141 17.42 1.43 11.42
C TYR A 141 18.46 2.36 10.79
N LEU A 142 18.10 3.61 10.52
CA LEU A 142 19.04 4.62 10.02
C LEU A 142 20.11 4.95 11.06
N ASP A 143 19.72 5.07 12.33
CA ASP A 143 20.64 5.32 13.45
C ASP A 143 21.62 4.15 13.64
N ASP A 144 21.17 2.91 13.53
CA ASP A 144 22.04 1.73 13.55
C ASP A 144 23.02 1.71 12.36
N TRP A 145 22.55 2.02 11.15
CA TRP A 145 23.42 2.13 9.97
C TRP A 145 24.45 3.26 10.14
N ASN A 146 24.04 4.40 10.69
CA ASN A 146 24.91 5.53 11.01
C ASN A 146 25.98 5.14 12.04
N ALA A 147 25.58 4.44 13.11
CA ALA A 147 26.49 3.93 14.14
C ALA A 147 27.48 2.88 13.59
N ALA A 148 27.08 2.12 12.56
CA ALA A 148 27.94 1.19 11.84
C ALA A 148 28.90 1.87 10.83
N GLY A 149 28.86 3.20 10.68
CA GLY A 149 29.69 3.96 9.75
C GLY A 149 29.02 4.35 8.43
N GLY A 150 27.70 4.18 8.34
CA GLY A 150 26.91 4.50 7.16
C GLY A 150 26.92 3.42 6.08
N ILE A 151 26.09 3.58 5.04
CA ILE A 151 26.15 2.73 3.83
C ILE A 151 27.09 3.39 2.82
N ASN A 152 28.04 2.62 2.28
CA ASN A 152 29.13 3.11 1.43
C ASN A 152 29.90 4.31 2.04
N GLY A 153 29.91 4.40 3.39
CA GLY A 153 30.54 5.48 4.14
C GLY A 153 29.76 6.80 4.20
N ARG A 154 28.46 6.81 3.87
CA ARG A 154 27.55 7.94 4.11
C ARG A 154 26.53 7.64 5.19
N THR A 155 26.31 8.62 6.07
CA THR A 155 25.24 8.60 7.07
C THR A 155 23.92 9.13 6.51
N PHE A 156 22.81 8.72 7.10
CA PHE A 156 21.47 9.17 6.77
C PHE A 156 21.02 10.31 7.68
N GLU A 157 20.42 11.34 7.11
CA GLU A 157 19.72 12.41 7.82
C GLU A 157 18.23 12.27 7.55
N MET A 158 17.42 12.03 8.59
CA MET A 158 15.97 11.84 8.46
C MET A 158 15.22 13.14 8.74
N VAL A 159 14.32 13.52 7.83
CA VAL A 159 13.33 14.56 8.02
C VAL A 159 11.98 13.89 8.30
N GLU A 160 11.40 14.11 9.48
CA GLU A 160 10.01 13.72 9.77
C GLU A 160 9.06 14.78 9.18
N ILE A 161 8.14 14.35 8.31
CA ILE A 161 7.13 15.22 7.70
C ILE A 161 5.74 14.64 8.04
N THR A 162 4.79 15.51 8.37
CA THR A 162 3.45 15.07 8.81
C THR A 162 2.32 15.60 7.92
N TRP A 163 1.27 14.80 7.74
CA TRP A 163 0.04 15.19 7.04
C TRP A 163 -1.20 14.84 7.86
N ASN A 164 -2.25 15.65 7.77
CA ASN A 164 -3.52 15.45 8.48
C ASN A 164 -4.47 14.55 7.65
N PRO A 165 -4.90 13.38 8.15
CA PRO A 165 -5.82 12.49 7.43
C PRO A 165 -7.22 13.02 7.18
N LEU A 166 -7.55 14.20 7.72
CA LEU A 166 -8.83 14.89 7.53
C LEU A 166 -8.69 16.16 6.66
N ASP A 167 -7.49 16.47 6.14
CA ASP A 167 -7.24 17.65 5.31
C ASP A 167 -6.25 17.32 4.19
N THR A 168 -6.77 17.09 2.99
CA THR A 168 -6.00 16.73 1.81
C THR A 168 -5.01 17.82 1.36
N SER A 169 -5.21 19.09 1.75
CA SER A 169 -4.25 20.17 1.43
C SER A 169 -2.90 19.97 2.14
N THR A 170 -2.89 19.24 3.26
CA THR A 170 -1.64 18.94 3.98
C THR A 170 -0.77 17.91 3.27
N MET A 171 -1.33 17.07 2.38
CA MET A 171 -0.56 16.11 1.57
C MET A 171 0.24 16.81 0.45
N GLU A 172 -0.33 17.88 -0.13
CA GLU A 172 0.38 18.74 -1.08
C GLU A 172 1.52 19.51 -0.39
N ASN A 173 1.28 20.03 0.82
CA ASN A 173 2.34 20.66 1.62
C ASN A 173 3.46 19.67 1.98
N ALA A 174 3.14 18.40 2.30
CA ALA A 174 4.15 17.38 2.57
C ALA A 174 5.05 17.07 1.35
N CYS A 175 4.53 17.21 0.13
CA CYS A 175 5.34 17.17 -1.09
C CYS A 175 6.30 18.36 -1.15
N ILE A 176 5.79 19.59 -1.01
CA ILE A 176 6.60 20.82 -1.02
C ILE A 176 7.70 20.78 0.03
N GLU A 177 7.37 20.36 1.26
CA GLU A 177 8.31 20.28 2.37
C GLU A 177 9.42 19.25 2.07
N ALA A 178 9.09 18.10 1.49
CA ALA A 178 10.07 17.09 1.12
C ALA A 178 10.99 17.53 -0.03
N THR A 179 10.42 18.07 -1.11
CA THR A 179 11.13 18.24 -2.38
C THR A 179 11.72 19.64 -2.59
N LEU A 180 11.08 20.69 -2.06
CA LEU A 180 11.46 22.09 -2.28
C LEU A 180 12.11 22.73 -1.05
N ASP A 181 11.65 22.41 0.16
CA ASP A 181 12.20 23.00 1.39
C ASP A 181 13.38 22.20 1.95
N ASN A 182 13.31 20.86 1.90
CA ASN A 182 14.37 19.96 2.41
C ASN A 182 15.21 19.29 1.30
N GLU A 183 14.81 19.40 0.03
CA GLU A 183 15.53 18.86 -1.14
C GLU A 183 15.98 17.39 -0.95
N VAL A 184 15.10 16.50 -0.48
CA VAL A 184 15.48 15.12 -0.09
C VAL A 184 15.78 14.20 -1.28
N PHE A 185 16.66 13.22 -1.07
CA PHE A 185 16.97 12.18 -2.06
C PHE A 185 15.79 11.22 -2.26
N LEU A 186 15.20 10.79 -1.14
CA LEU A 186 14.18 9.75 -1.07
C LEU A 186 13.05 10.14 -0.09
N VAL A 187 11.82 9.80 -0.44
CA VAL A 187 10.66 9.81 0.44
C VAL A 187 10.26 8.37 0.80
N ILE A 188 9.92 8.14 2.07
CA ILE A 188 9.32 6.89 2.55
C ILE A 188 7.98 7.22 3.19
N ASN A 189 6.92 6.52 2.79
CA ASN A 189 5.68 6.43 3.56
C ASN A 189 5.33 4.96 3.80
N ALA A 190 5.28 4.54 5.07
CA ALA A 190 4.99 3.16 5.42
C ALA A 190 3.48 2.80 5.36
N SER A 191 2.58 3.79 5.44
CA SER A 191 1.13 3.57 5.28
C SER A 191 0.31 4.86 5.12
N GLY A 192 -0.84 4.75 4.47
CA GLY A 192 -1.94 5.73 4.55
C GLY A 192 -1.83 6.96 3.66
N PHE A 193 -0.67 7.28 3.07
CA PHE A 193 -0.55 8.43 2.17
C PHE A 193 -1.39 8.22 0.91
N ASN A 194 -2.19 9.22 0.53
CA ASN A 194 -3.12 9.10 -0.58
C ASN A 194 -2.36 9.11 -1.92
N PRO A 195 -2.51 8.06 -2.77
CA PRO A 195 -1.79 7.98 -4.04
C PRO A 195 -1.99 9.16 -4.99
N ALA A 196 -3.10 9.91 -4.86
CA ALA A 196 -3.37 11.10 -5.67
C ALA A 196 -2.29 12.20 -5.58
N PHE A 197 -1.45 12.20 -4.54
CA PHE A 197 -0.38 13.18 -4.33
C PHE A 197 1.02 12.67 -4.72
N LEU A 198 1.14 11.40 -5.15
CA LEU A 198 2.42 10.84 -5.60
C LEU A 198 3.01 11.54 -6.84
N PRO A 199 2.23 11.98 -7.86
CA PRO A 199 2.77 12.74 -8.99
C PRO A 199 3.59 13.96 -8.60
N CYS A 200 3.19 14.68 -7.54
CA CYS A 200 3.94 15.83 -7.03
C CYS A 200 5.36 15.44 -6.60
N LEU A 201 5.52 14.28 -5.95
CA LEU A 201 6.82 13.77 -5.56
C LEU A 201 7.59 13.22 -6.77
N THR A 202 6.95 12.38 -7.58
CA THR A 202 7.64 11.50 -8.55
C THR A 202 7.76 12.07 -9.96
N GLU A 203 6.73 12.76 -10.45
CA GLU A 203 6.69 13.32 -11.82
C GLU A 203 7.11 14.79 -11.82
N ASP A 204 6.57 15.61 -10.92
CA ASP A 204 6.82 17.06 -10.88
C ASP A 204 8.20 17.41 -10.28
N ASN A 205 8.70 16.61 -9.34
CA ASN A 205 9.94 16.85 -8.59
C ASN A 205 10.99 15.73 -8.69
N ASP A 206 10.81 14.77 -9.61
CA ASP A 206 11.72 13.64 -9.90
C ASP A 206 12.24 12.89 -8.65
N THR A 207 11.47 12.85 -7.56
CA THR A 207 11.91 12.31 -6.27
C THR A 207 11.45 10.87 -6.10
N THR A 208 12.35 10.00 -5.64
CA THR A 208 12.02 8.59 -5.43
C THR A 208 11.15 8.42 -4.19
N VAL A 209 10.15 7.54 -4.26
CA VAL A 209 9.19 7.21 -3.20
C VAL A 209 9.16 5.70 -2.97
N LEU A 210 9.40 5.27 -1.72
CA LEU A 210 9.01 3.93 -1.25
C LEU A 210 7.65 4.00 -0.54
N LEU A 211 6.68 3.23 -1.04
CA LEU A 211 5.30 3.23 -0.56
C LEU A 211 4.94 1.88 0.08
N GLY A 212 4.75 1.87 1.39
CA GLY A 212 4.22 0.76 2.18
C GLY A 212 2.69 0.59 2.05
N ASP A 213 2.12 1.08 0.97
CA ASP A 213 0.68 1.00 0.66
C ASP A 213 0.50 0.82 -0.87
N LYS A 214 -0.74 0.92 -1.35
CA LYS A 214 -1.12 0.65 -2.74
C LYS A 214 -1.10 1.91 -3.58
N ALA A 215 -0.41 1.85 -4.71
CA ALA A 215 -0.58 2.79 -5.81
C ALA A 215 -1.35 2.11 -6.97
N PRO A 216 -2.24 2.82 -7.69
CA PRO A 216 -2.80 2.31 -8.94
C PRO A 216 -1.70 2.14 -10.00
N GLN A 217 -1.91 1.19 -10.91
CA GLN A 217 -0.91 0.77 -11.90
C GLN A 217 -0.43 1.94 -12.76
N TYR A 218 -1.33 2.85 -13.15
CA TYR A 218 -0.97 4.00 -13.99
C TYR A 218 0.07 4.95 -13.34
N LEU A 219 0.16 5.02 -12.00
CA LEU A 219 1.18 5.81 -11.31
C LEU A 219 2.54 5.10 -11.27
N LEU A 220 2.55 3.77 -11.19
CA LEU A 220 3.79 2.99 -11.32
C LEU A 220 4.33 3.06 -12.76
N ASP A 221 3.44 3.06 -13.75
CA ASP A 221 3.78 3.17 -15.17
C ASP A 221 4.25 4.58 -15.55
N ALA A 222 3.70 5.63 -14.92
CA ALA A 222 4.14 7.01 -15.09
C ALA A 222 5.50 7.28 -14.41
N ALA A 223 5.76 6.66 -13.26
CA ALA A 223 6.96 6.85 -12.46
C ALA A 223 7.85 5.59 -12.34
N PRO A 224 8.24 4.91 -13.44
CA PRO A 224 8.81 3.56 -13.40
C PRO A 224 10.23 3.50 -12.80
N ASN A 225 10.88 4.63 -12.55
CA ASN A 225 12.15 4.70 -11.81
C ASN A 225 12.06 5.61 -10.57
N ARG A 226 10.85 6.00 -10.14
CA ARG A 226 10.63 6.90 -9.00
C ARG A 226 9.58 6.39 -8.00
N LEU A 227 8.61 5.57 -8.38
CA LEU A 227 7.65 4.98 -7.45
C LEU A 227 7.86 3.48 -7.28
N PHE A 228 8.05 3.02 -6.04
CA PHE A 228 8.13 1.61 -5.69
C PHE A 228 7.15 1.27 -4.55
N GLY A 229 6.18 0.40 -4.82
CA GLY A 229 5.20 -0.06 -3.84
C GLY A 229 5.57 -1.40 -3.20
N PHE A 230 5.10 -1.68 -1.99
CA PHE A 230 5.22 -3.02 -1.42
C PHE A 230 4.02 -3.92 -1.75
N PHE A 231 2.86 -3.32 -1.93
CA PHE A 231 1.60 -3.98 -2.23
C PHE A 231 1.31 -4.02 -3.73
N PRO A 232 0.52 -4.99 -4.23
CA PRO A 232 0.10 -5.01 -5.61
C PRO A 232 -0.83 -3.81 -5.90
N PRO A 233 -0.85 -3.31 -7.15
CA PRO A 233 -1.78 -2.26 -7.56
C PRO A 233 -3.24 -2.65 -7.36
N GLY A 234 -4.09 -1.66 -7.19
CA GLY A 234 -5.53 -1.88 -6.98
C GLY A 234 -6.15 -2.71 -8.12
N GLU A 235 -5.75 -2.45 -9.37
CA GLU A 235 -6.19 -3.16 -10.56
C GLU A 235 -5.81 -4.65 -10.50
N VAL A 236 -4.59 -4.95 -10.08
CA VAL A 236 -4.10 -6.33 -9.87
C VAL A 236 -4.87 -7.02 -8.75
N ALA A 237 -5.05 -6.33 -7.61
CA ALA A 237 -5.80 -6.85 -6.47
C ALA A 237 -7.27 -7.15 -6.82
N ALA A 238 -7.90 -6.28 -7.62
CA ALA A 238 -9.28 -6.41 -8.07
C ALA A 238 -9.46 -7.56 -9.07
N VAL A 239 -8.55 -7.72 -10.04
CA VAL A 239 -8.54 -8.87 -10.95
C VAL A 239 -8.33 -10.18 -10.19
N GLN A 240 -7.43 -10.23 -9.21
CA GLN A 240 -7.20 -11.42 -8.38
C GLN A 240 -8.42 -11.75 -7.49
N ALA A 241 -9.10 -10.73 -6.95
CA ALA A 241 -10.35 -10.92 -6.20
C ALA A 241 -11.48 -11.50 -7.08
N GLY A 242 -11.64 -10.97 -8.30
CA GLY A 242 -12.59 -11.51 -9.27
C GLY A 242 -12.27 -12.95 -9.68
N ARG A 243 -10.98 -13.30 -9.85
CA ARG A 243 -10.54 -14.69 -10.16
C ARG A 243 -10.86 -15.66 -9.04
N LEU A 244 -10.50 -15.32 -7.79
CA LEU A 244 -10.84 -16.13 -6.62
C LEU A 244 -12.35 -16.35 -6.51
N PHE A 245 -13.15 -15.28 -6.68
CA PHE A 245 -14.60 -15.40 -6.74
C PHE A 245 -15.05 -16.38 -7.83
N LEU A 246 -14.56 -16.25 -9.07
CA LEU A 246 -14.94 -17.12 -10.19
C LEU A 246 -14.56 -18.60 -9.98
N ASP A 247 -13.43 -18.88 -9.33
CA ASP A 247 -12.97 -20.24 -9.04
C ASP A 247 -13.76 -20.93 -7.91
N GLU A 248 -14.36 -20.15 -7.00
CA GLU A 248 -14.97 -20.65 -5.76
C GLU A 248 -16.50 -20.50 -5.70
N THR A 249 -17.11 -19.73 -6.61
CA THR A 249 -18.52 -19.34 -6.52
C THR A 249 -19.51 -20.38 -7.05
N ASP A 250 -20.54 -20.67 -6.26
CA ASP A 250 -21.75 -21.39 -6.69
C ASP A 250 -22.85 -20.42 -7.24
N ILE A 251 -22.59 -19.10 -7.28
CA ILE A 251 -23.56 -18.11 -7.77
C ILE A 251 -23.77 -18.31 -9.28
N PRO A 252 -25.02 -18.52 -9.77
CA PRO A 252 -25.25 -18.75 -11.19
C PRO A 252 -24.84 -17.57 -12.08
N THR A 253 -24.24 -17.86 -13.24
CA THR A 253 -24.05 -16.87 -14.30
C THR A 253 -25.37 -16.20 -14.69
N GLY A 254 -25.30 -14.91 -15.02
CA GLY A 254 -26.45 -14.04 -15.23
C GLY A 254 -26.99 -13.38 -13.95
N SER A 255 -26.52 -13.78 -12.76
CA SER A 255 -26.78 -13.07 -11.50
C SER A 255 -26.16 -11.67 -11.49
N LYS A 256 -26.70 -10.78 -10.65
CA LYS A 256 -26.15 -9.44 -10.42
C LYS A 256 -25.14 -9.46 -9.27
N LEU A 257 -24.03 -8.75 -9.44
CA LEU A 257 -22.99 -8.54 -8.44
C LEU A 257 -22.83 -7.03 -8.21
N GLY A 258 -22.75 -6.60 -6.95
CA GLY A 258 -22.53 -5.21 -6.57
C GLY A 258 -21.04 -4.87 -6.55
N ILE A 259 -20.69 -3.64 -6.92
CA ILE A 259 -19.36 -3.07 -6.72
C ILE A 259 -19.55 -1.71 -6.02
N LEU A 260 -18.94 -1.56 -4.85
CA LEU A 260 -19.00 -0.34 -4.04
C LEU A 260 -17.63 0.34 -4.06
N GLU A 261 -17.54 1.48 -4.74
CA GLU A 261 -16.29 2.21 -5.00
C GLU A 261 -16.34 3.65 -4.44
N PRO A 262 -15.20 4.28 -4.13
CA PRO A 262 -15.09 5.72 -3.99
C PRO A 262 -14.88 6.41 -5.34
N ASN A 263 -15.13 7.72 -5.44
CA ASN A 263 -14.76 8.55 -6.59
C ASN A 263 -13.26 8.89 -6.65
N ASN A 264 -12.41 7.89 -6.43
CA ASN A 264 -10.95 7.97 -6.59
C ASN A 264 -10.55 7.32 -7.93
N PRO A 265 -9.85 8.02 -8.84
CA PRO A 265 -9.51 7.48 -10.17
C PRO A 265 -8.78 6.13 -10.18
N GLY A 266 -7.86 5.90 -9.25
CA GLY A 266 -7.15 4.62 -9.13
C GLY A 266 -8.04 3.48 -8.68
N VAL A 267 -8.95 3.74 -7.74
CA VAL A 267 -9.93 2.74 -7.31
C VAL A 267 -10.99 2.49 -8.38
N GLN A 268 -11.35 3.51 -9.16
CA GLN A 268 -12.27 3.36 -10.30
C GLN A 268 -11.64 2.56 -11.46
N ALA A 269 -10.32 2.68 -11.68
CA ALA A 269 -9.60 1.80 -12.61
C ALA A 269 -9.66 0.33 -12.14
N ALA A 270 -9.44 0.09 -10.84
CA ALA A 270 -9.55 -1.25 -10.25
C ALA A 270 -10.98 -1.83 -10.33
N SER A 271 -11.98 -1.01 -10.01
CA SER A 271 -13.42 -1.31 -10.15
C SER A 271 -13.78 -1.67 -11.59
N ALA A 272 -13.25 -0.94 -12.57
CA ALA A 272 -13.43 -1.24 -13.98
C ALA A 272 -12.82 -2.60 -14.36
N SER A 273 -11.57 -2.87 -13.97
CA SER A 273 -10.92 -4.16 -14.24
C SER A 273 -11.67 -5.35 -13.63
N LEU A 274 -12.22 -5.20 -12.42
CA LEU A 274 -13.08 -6.21 -11.79
C LEU A 274 -14.42 -6.37 -12.52
N ARG A 275 -15.10 -5.26 -12.85
CA ARG A 275 -16.36 -5.30 -13.59
C ARG A 275 -16.19 -6.04 -14.90
N ASP A 276 -15.24 -5.63 -15.71
CA ASP A 276 -15.05 -6.14 -17.06
C ASP A 276 -14.74 -7.66 -17.00
N LEU A 277 -13.92 -8.11 -16.03
CA LEU A 277 -13.69 -9.54 -15.74
C LEU A 277 -14.97 -10.31 -15.37
N LEU A 278 -15.82 -9.75 -14.50
CA LEU A 278 -17.06 -10.39 -14.07
C LEU A 278 -18.10 -10.46 -15.21
N GLU A 279 -18.19 -9.41 -16.03
CA GLU A 279 -19.12 -9.35 -17.17
C GLU A 279 -18.69 -10.28 -18.33
N ASP A 280 -17.39 -10.38 -18.61
CA ASP A 280 -16.83 -11.36 -19.57
C ASP A 280 -17.11 -12.82 -19.14
N ASN A 281 -17.22 -13.07 -17.83
CA ASN A 281 -17.62 -14.37 -17.27
C ASN A 281 -19.14 -14.53 -17.10
N GLY A 282 -19.93 -13.62 -17.67
CA GLY A 282 -21.37 -13.75 -17.83
C GLY A 282 -22.20 -13.29 -16.62
N TYR A 283 -21.64 -12.53 -15.69
CA TYR A 283 -22.40 -11.86 -14.63
C TYR A 283 -22.91 -10.48 -15.11
N GLN A 284 -23.84 -9.89 -14.35
CA GLN A 284 -24.23 -8.48 -14.50
C GLN A 284 -23.65 -7.70 -13.32
N THR A 285 -23.19 -6.47 -13.52
CA THR A 285 -22.73 -5.64 -12.40
C THR A 285 -23.66 -4.47 -12.06
N VAL A 286 -23.58 -4.02 -10.81
CA VAL A 286 -24.20 -2.82 -10.29
C VAL A 286 -23.14 -2.03 -9.53
N THR A 287 -22.61 -0.96 -10.12
CA THR A 287 -21.65 -0.08 -9.44
C THR A 287 -22.38 1.02 -8.66
N VAL A 288 -21.95 1.26 -7.42
CA VAL A 288 -22.33 2.43 -6.61
C VAL A 288 -21.08 3.20 -6.23
N THR A 289 -21.02 4.48 -6.60
CA THR A 289 -19.87 5.36 -6.32
C THR A 289 -20.17 6.29 -5.14
N ILE A 290 -19.25 6.33 -4.19
CA ILE A 290 -19.28 7.19 -2.99
C ILE A 290 -18.37 8.40 -3.19
N ASP A 291 -18.86 9.60 -2.87
CA ASP A 291 -18.02 10.80 -2.86
C ASP A 291 -17.19 10.89 -1.57
N ASN A 292 -15.90 10.56 -1.66
CA ASN A 292 -14.92 10.76 -0.58
C ASN A 292 -13.91 11.88 -0.90
N THR A 293 -13.95 12.49 -2.08
CA THR A 293 -13.05 13.60 -2.46
C THR A 293 -13.30 14.89 -1.67
N SER A 294 -14.49 15.04 -1.10
CA SER A 294 -14.88 16.21 -0.30
C SER A 294 -14.17 16.35 1.05
N GLY A 295 -13.49 15.30 1.54
CA GLY A 295 -12.94 15.23 2.90
C GLY A 295 -14.00 15.04 4.00
N ASP A 296 -15.29 15.09 3.66
CA ASP A 296 -16.39 14.85 4.61
C ASP A 296 -16.63 13.34 4.77
N ASN A 297 -15.83 12.73 5.65
CA ASN A 297 -15.97 11.31 5.99
C ASN A 297 -17.37 10.96 6.53
N ALA A 298 -18.10 11.91 7.14
CA ALA A 298 -19.46 11.66 7.63
C ALA A 298 -20.46 11.60 6.48
N ALA A 299 -20.35 12.49 5.49
CA ALA A 299 -21.14 12.42 4.26
C ALA A 299 -20.82 11.16 3.43
N ALA A 300 -19.54 10.80 3.30
CA ALA A 300 -19.12 9.59 2.61
C ALA A 300 -19.70 8.32 3.28
N ASN A 301 -19.61 8.20 4.61
CA ASN A 301 -20.25 7.11 5.35
C ASN A 301 -21.78 7.10 5.17
N ALA A 302 -22.46 8.25 5.18
CA ALA A 302 -23.90 8.31 4.97
C ALA A 302 -24.33 7.83 3.56
N GLN A 303 -23.51 8.11 2.53
CA GLN A 303 -23.72 7.55 1.18
C GLN A 303 -23.43 6.04 1.15
N ALA A 304 -22.38 5.58 1.84
CA ALA A 304 -22.02 4.16 1.94
C ALA A 304 -23.12 3.34 2.64
N ALA A 305 -23.76 3.87 3.68
CA ALA A 305 -24.97 3.25 4.25
C ALA A 305 -26.11 3.15 3.20
N ALA A 306 -26.39 4.25 2.49
CA ALA A 306 -27.46 4.28 1.49
C ALA A 306 -27.28 3.27 0.34
N SER A 307 -26.04 2.87 0.02
CA SER A 307 -25.79 1.87 -1.03
C SER A 307 -26.34 0.48 -0.68
N VAL A 308 -26.43 0.11 0.60
CA VAL A 308 -26.94 -1.20 1.04
C VAL A 308 -28.40 -1.38 0.60
N ALA A 309 -29.23 -0.34 0.78
CA ALA A 309 -30.62 -0.33 0.32
C ALA A 309 -30.73 -0.41 -1.21
N GLN A 310 -29.79 0.20 -1.95
CA GLN A 310 -29.72 0.10 -3.41
C GLN A 310 -29.34 -1.31 -3.88
N PHE A 311 -28.32 -1.93 -3.28
CA PHE A 311 -27.92 -3.31 -3.59
C PHE A 311 -29.04 -4.32 -3.32
N ASN A 312 -29.77 -4.16 -2.20
CA ASN A 312 -30.97 -4.94 -1.90
C ASN A 312 -32.08 -4.75 -2.95
N ALA A 313 -32.35 -3.51 -3.38
CA ALA A 313 -33.36 -3.22 -4.41
C ALA A 313 -32.98 -3.82 -5.78
N GLU A 314 -31.69 -3.85 -6.10
CA GLU A 314 -31.17 -4.43 -7.35
C GLU A 314 -31.11 -5.96 -7.34
N ASN A 315 -31.24 -6.60 -6.17
CA ASN A 315 -31.13 -8.05 -5.92
C ASN A 315 -29.75 -8.61 -6.33
N VAL A 316 -28.68 -7.97 -5.86
CA VAL A 316 -27.32 -8.51 -6.01
C VAL A 316 -27.13 -9.77 -5.15
N SER A 317 -26.20 -10.65 -5.55
CA SER A 317 -25.86 -11.90 -4.85
C SER A 317 -24.52 -11.83 -4.09
N GLU A 318 -23.65 -10.91 -4.50
CA GLU A 318 -22.36 -10.59 -3.90
C GLU A 318 -22.18 -9.06 -3.93
N VAL A 319 -21.45 -8.47 -2.99
CA VAL A 319 -20.95 -7.08 -3.10
C VAL A 319 -19.44 -7.05 -2.90
N PHE A 320 -18.73 -6.56 -3.90
CA PHE A 320 -17.30 -6.22 -3.82
C PHE A 320 -17.13 -4.83 -3.22
N VAL A 321 -16.39 -4.71 -2.12
CA VAL A 321 -16.19 -3.46 -1.36
C VAL A 321 -14.77 -2.95 -1.59
N LEU A 322 -14.66 -1.81 -2.28
CA LEU A 322 -13.41 -1.15 -2.68
C LEU A 322 -13.15 0.14 -1.87
N LEU A 323 -13.91 0.37 -0.81
CA LEU A 323 -13.79 1.52 0.08
C LEU A 323 -12.69 1.33 1.13
N SER A 324 -12.09 2.45 1.60
CA SER A 324 -11.14 2.45 2.72
C SER A 324 -11.85 2.43 4.08
N PHE A 325 -11.14 1.99 5.13
CA PHE A 325 -11.75 1.73 6.45
C PHE A 325 -12.38 2.96 7.11
N LEU A 326 -11.95 4.17 6.71
CA LEU A 326 -12.49 5.44 7.18
C LEU A 326 -13.94 5.71 6.68
N VAL A 327 -14.36 5.07 5.59
CA VAL A 327 -15.66 5.34 4.93
C VAL A 327 -16.56 4.10 4.80
N THR A 328 -16.21 2.98 5.46
CA THR A 328 -16.99 1.73 5.43
C THR A 328 -17.87 1.47 6.65
N ASP A 329 -17.68 2.15 7.78
CA ASP A 329 -18.34 1.78 9.04
C ASP A 329 -19.87 1.80 8.94
N ALA A 330 -20.43 2.86 8.35
CA ALA A 330 -21.88 2.99 8.19
C ALA A 330 -22.46 2.07 7.11
N PHE A 331 -21.67 1.63 6.12
CA PHE A 331 -22.07 0.56 5.20
C PHE A 331 -22.26 -0.76 5.96
N TRP A 332 -21.30 -1.12 6.82
CA TRP A 332 -21.41 -2.32 7.65
C TRP A 332 -22.57 -2.23 8.65
N GLY A 333 -22.75 -1.08 9.32
CA GLY A 333 -23.89 -0.88 10.21
C GLY A 333 -25.25 -1.06 9.52
N GLU A 334 -25.40 -0.59 8.28
CA GLU A 334 -26.64 -0.79 7.50
C GLU A 334 -26.77 -2.23 6.96
N VAL A 335 -25.65 -2.93 6.70
CA VAL A 335 -25.61 -4.38 6.37
C VAL A 335 -26.21 -5.24 7.49
N GLU A 336 -25.89 -4.97 8.76
CA GLU A 336 -26.53 -5.62 9.90
C GLU A 336 -27.98 -5.15 10.07
N PHE A 337 -28.25 -3.84 10.00
CA PHE A 337 -29.60 -3.30 10.21
C PHE A 337 -30.64 -3.83 9.22
N LEU A 338 -30.24 -4.07 7.96
CA LEU A 338 -31.12 -4.60 6.91
C LEU A 338 -31.12 -6.14 6.79
N ASP A 339 -30.33 -6.87 7.59
CA ASP A 339 -30.22 -8.34 7.59
C ASP A 339 -30.00 -8.89 6.16
N VAL A 340 -28.95 -8.41 5.49
CA VAL A 340 -28.72 -8.68 4.06
C VAL A 340 -28.33 -10.12 3.78
N SER A 341 -28.70 -10.62 2.59
CA SER A 341 -28.52 -12.02 2.20
C SER A 341 -27.45 -12.28 1.12
N TRP A 342 -26.80 -11.24 0.60
CA TRP A 342 -25.66 -11.34 -0.32
C TRP A 342 -24.34 -11.48 0.45
N ASN A 343 -23.37 -12.21 -0.11
CA ASN A 343 -22.03 -12.28 0.50
C ASN A 343 -21.20 -11.04 0.14
N ARG A 344 -20.06 -10.90 0.83
CA ARG A 344 -19.28 -9.67 0.89
C ARG A 344 -17.80 -9.98 0.69
N THR A 345 -17.19 -9.34 -0.30
CA THR A 345 -15.76 -9.49 -0.61
C THR A 345 -15.11 -8.11 -0.60
N ILE A 346 -14.26 -7.86 0.38
CA ILE A 346 -13.41 -6.68 0.42
C ILE A 346 -12.27 -6.90 -0.57
N VAL A 347 -12.06 -5.91 -1.44
CA VAL A 347 -10.95 -5.90 -2.37
C VAL A 347 -9.92 -4.93 -1.84
N ASP A 348 -8.71 -5.41 -1.56
CA ASP A 348 -7.66 -4.61 -0.96
C ASP A 348 -7.04 -3.68 -2.03
N VAL A 349 -7.72 -2.56 -2.31
CA VAL A 349 -7.36 -1.56 -3.35
C VAL A 349 -6.93 -0.20 -2.78
N GLY A 350 -7.24 0.05 -1.50
CA GLY A 350 -6.86 1.26 -0.78
C GLY A 350 -6.13 0.95 0.54
N PRO A 351 -5.83 1.99 1.33
CA PRO A 351 -5.08 1.85 2.58
C PRO A 351 -5.63 0.83 3.56
N GLY A 352 -4.78 -0.14 3.90
CA GLY A 352 -4.84 -0.96 5.12
C GLY A 352 -6.03 -1.91 5.32
N MET A 353 -7.04 -1.96 4.45
CA MET A 353 -8.33 -2.64 4.69
C MET A 353 -8.22 -4.08 5.19
N CYS A 354 -7.20 -4.82 4.77
CA CYS A 354 -7.05 -6.25 5.08
C CYS A 354 -5.85 -6.56 5.99
N SER A 355 -5.42 -5.57 6.77
CA SER A 355 -4.44 -5.71 7.85
C SER A 355 -5.12 -6.09 9.17
N GLN A 356 -4.39 -6.68 10.12
CA GLN A 356 -4.94 -6.91 11.47
C GLN A 356 -5.28 -5.60 12.19
N PHE A 357 -4.57 -4.51 11.87
CA PHE A 357 -4.86 -3.17 12.41
C PHE A 357 -6.23 -2.62 11.97
N SER A 358 -6.60 -2.81 10.69
CA SER A 358 -7.94 -2.45 10.22
C SER A 358 -9.01 -3.41 10.73
N ALA A 359 -8.68 -4.70 10.83
CA ALA A 359 -9.63 -5.72 11.29
C ALA A 359 -10.17 -5.39 12.69
N SER A 360 -9.27 -5.06 13.63
CA SER A 360 -9.65 -4.74 15.01
C SER A 360 -10.44 -3.44 15.16
N ARG A 361 -10.63 -2.69 14.06
CA ARG A 361 -11.42 -1.45 13.96
C ARG A 361 -12.58 -1.57 12.97
N THR A 362 -12.69 -2.69 12.28
CA THR A 362 -13.77 -2.96 11.34
C THR A 362 -15.02 -3.34 12.12
N ASN A 363 -16.14 -2.77 11.70
CA ASN A 363 -17.45 -2.98 12.31
C ASN A 363 -17.81 -4.48 12.37
N PRO A 364 -18.26 -5.01 13.53
CA PRO A 364 -18.65 -6.42 13.67
C PRO A 364 -19.63 -6.95 12.61
N ALA A 365 -20.49 -6.08 12.04
CA ALA A 365 -21.40 -6.45 10.96
C ALA A 365 -20.72 -6.99 9.67
N ALA A 366 -19.40 -6.84 9.57
CA ALA A 366 -18.57 -7.47 8.54
C ALA A 366 -18.32 -8.98 8.77
N GLU A 367 -18.83 -9.64 9.82
CA GLU A 367 -18.61 -11.08 10.10
C GLU A 367 -18.83 -11.98 8.89
N GLY A 368 -17.84 -12.83 8.58
CA GLY A 368 -17.91 -13.71 7.41
C GLY A 368 -17.84 -12.98 6.06
N SER A 369 -17.49 -11.68 6.03
CA SER A 369 -16.97 -11.07 4.81
C SER A 369 -15.57 -11.61 4.54
N THR A 370 -15.21 -11.77 3.27
CA THR A 370 -13.85 -12.16 2.90
C THR A 370 -13.03 -10.94 2.51
N CYS A 371 -11.70 -11.05 2.55
CA CYS A 371 -10.83 -10.13 1.83
C CYS A 371 -9.80 -10.89 0.98
N VAL A 372 -9.53 -10.36 -0.21
CA VAL A 372 -8.39 -10.75 -1.06
C VAL A 372 -7.28 -9.71 -0.96
N THR A 373 -6.09 -10.13 -0.52
CA THR A 373 -4.95 -9.26 -0.23
C THR A 373 -3.61 -10.02 -0.40
N SER A 374 -2.49 -9.30 -0.28
CA SER A 374 -1.15 -9.88 -0.12
C SER A 374 -0.67 -9.91 1.35
N THR A 375 -1.37 -9.35 2.33
CA THR A 375 -0.97 -9.45 3.76
C THR A 375 -1.14 -10.88 4.27
N GLY A 376 -0.26 -11.32 5.16
CA GLY A 376 -0.35 -12.61 5.84
C GLY A 376 -1.32 -12.62 7.01
N ALA A 377 -1.69 -13.82 7.45
CA ALA A 377 -2.39 -14.05 8.70
C ALA A 377 -1.45 -14.70 9.71
N TYR A 378 -1.79 -14.49 10.98
CA TYR A 378 -1.04 -14.99 12.13
C TYR A 378 -1.56 -16.33 12.64
N SER A 379 -2.78 -16.72 12.25
CA SER A 379 -3.36 -18.03 12.51
C SER A 379 -3.21 -18.97 11.31
N LEU A 380 -3.20 -20.27 11.58
CA LEU A 380 -3.23 -21.34 10.58
C LEU A 380 -4.67 -21.76 10.26
N PRO A 381 -4.98 -22.23 9.03
CA PRO A 381 -6.31 -22.75 8.67
C PRO A 381 -6.80 -23.89 9.60
N GLU A 382 -5.88 -24.73 10.08
CA GLU A 382 -6.14 -25.83 11.01
C GLU A 382 -6.25 -25.41 12.49
N GLY A 383 -6.06 -24.12 12.79
CA GLY A 383 -5.98 -23.57 14.15
C GLY A 383 -4.56 -23.44 14.69
N GLY A 384 -4.40 -22.60 15.71
CA GLY A 384 -3.11 -22.23 16.29
C GLY A 384 -2.39 -21.07 15.57
N LEU A 385 -1.42 -20.48 16.27
CA LEU A 385 -0.56 -19.42 15.73
C LEU A 385 0.50 -19.99 14.78
N ARG A 386 0.71 -19.32 13.65
CA ARG A 386 1.81 -19.58 12.72
C ARG A 386 3.12 -19.10 13.34
N ASP A 387 4.16 -19.93 13.27
CA ASP A 387 5.51 -19.53 13.66
C ASP A 387 6.14 -18.57 12.66
N ASP A 388 6.91 -17.61 13.19
CA ASP A 388 7.69 -16.68 12.39
C ASP A 388 8.71 -17.46 11.54
N ASN A 389 8.84 -17.09 10.28
CA ASN A 389 9.97 -17.54 9.47
C ASN A 389 11.27 -16.84 9.92
N THR A 390 12.43 -17.25 9.39
CA THR A 390 13.73 -16.69 9.81
C THR A 390 13.82 -15.17 9.66
N PHE A 391 13.21 -14.59 8.62
CA PHE A 391 13.20 -13.14 8.40
C PHE A 391 12.22 -12.43 9.32
N GLU A 392 11.04 -13.01 9.58
CA GLU A 392 10.07 -12.45 10.53
C GLU A 392 10.58 -12.48 11.98
N ALA A 393 11.31 -13.53 12.36
CA ALA A 393 11.99 -13.60 13.65
C ALA A 393 13.07 -12.50 13.77
N GLN A 394 13.84 -12.26 12.71
CA GLN A 394 14.80 -11.16 12.66
C GLN A 394 14.11 -9.78 12.76
N CYS A 395 13.05 -9.52 11.98
CA CYS A 395 12.26 -8.29 12.09
C CYS A 395 11.71 -8.07 13.51
N ARG A 396 11.30 -9.16 14.19
CA ARG A 396 10.80 -9.10 15.57
C ARG A 396 11.91 -8.79 16.56
N ASP A 397 13.06 -9.46 16.48
CA ASP A 397 14.20 -9.21 17.36
C ASP A 397 14.70 -7.76 17.20
N GLU A 398 14.84 -7.26 15.97
CA GLU A 398 15.23 -5.88 15.66
C GLU A 398 14.19 -4.87 16.20
N TRP A 399 12.89 -5.14 16.02
CA TRP A 399 11.82 -4.33 16.62
C TRP A 399 11.86 -4.28 18.16
N LEU A 400 12.18 -5.40 18.81
CA LEU A 400 12.28 -5.47 20.28
C LEU A 400 13.44 -4.64 20.82
N ASP A 401 14.56 -4.60 20.10
CA ASP A 401 15.71 -3.76 20.43
C ASP A 401 15.43 -2.26 20.17
N HIS A 402 14.69 -1.93 19.11
CA HIS A 402 14.36 -0.55 18.73
C HIS A 402 13.22 0.09 19.52
N PHE A 403 12.18 -0.65 19.92
CA PHE A 403 10.93 -0.10 20.47
C PHE A 403 10.61 -0.54 21.90
N PRO A 404 11.37 -0.07 22.91
CA PRO A 404 11.06 -0.33 24.33
C PRO A 404 9.75 0.31 24.79
N VAL A 405 9.12 1.19 23.98
CA VAL A 405 7.80 1.78 24.24
C VAL A 405 6.68 0.74 24.33
N PHE A 406 6.87 -0.44 23.71
CA PHE A 406 5.98 -1.61 23.82
C PHE A 406 6.38 -2.57 24.97
N GLU A 407 7.07 -2.04 25.99
CA GLU A 407 7.68 -2.77 27.11
C GLU A 407 8.76 -3.79 26.73
N GLY A 408 9.34 -3.67 25.52
CA GLY A 408 10.23 -4.69 24.98
C GLY A 408 9.50 -6.02 24.73
N LYS A 409 8.25 -5.95 24.28
CA LYS A 409 7.41 -7.08 23.89
C LYS A 409 6.85 -6.86 22.49
N SER A 410 6.54 -7.96 21.81
CA SER A 410 5.90 -7.95 20.50
C SER A 410 5.14 -9.26 20.31
N ASP A 411 3.82 -9.21 20.50
CA ASP A 411 2.95 -10.39 20.48
C ASP A 411 2.35 -10.59 19.08
N ARG A 412 2.77 -11.66 18.39
CA ARG A 412 2.34 -12.06 17.02
C ARG A 412 0.87 -11.73 16.76
N GLY A 413 0.62 -10.86 15.78
CA GLY A 413 -0.71 -10.49 15.31
C GLY A 413 -1.52 -9.56 16.21
N THR A 414 -0.95 -9.06 17.30
CA THR A 414 -1.56 -7.97 18.08
C THR A 414 -1.55 -6.68 17.26
N PRO A 415 -2.70 -5.98 17.09
CA PRO A 415 -2.80 -4.78 16.26
C PRO A 415 -1.75 -3.71 16.57
N SER A 416 -1.37 -2.93 15.56
CA SER A 416 -0.28 -1.95 15.71
C SER A 416 -0.62 -0.86 16.73
N GLY A 417 0.30 -0.63 17.66
CA GLY A 417 0.22 0.40 18.69
C GLY A 417 -0.56 0.03 19.95
N GLU A 418 -1.14 -1.18 20.03
CA GLU A 418 -1.72 -1.67 21.28
C GLU A 418 -0.62 -1.81 22.35
N VAL A 419 -0.90 -1.37 23.57
CA VAL A 419 0.02 -1.45 24.72
C VAL A 419 -0.75 -2.04 25.89
N ASN A 420 -0.28 -3.18 26.43
CA ASN A 420 -0.93 -3.88 27.53
C ASN A 420 -2.42 -4.19 27.28
N LEU A 421 -2.74 -4.68 26.08
CA LEU A 421 -4.07 -5.17 25.72
C LEU A 421 -4.44 -6.36 26.63
N GLU A 422 -5.34 -6.13 27.58
CA GLU A 422 -5.75 -7.13 28.56
C GLU A 422 -6.63 -8.22 27.93
N THR A 423 -6.26 -9.48 28.17
CA THR A 423 -6.99 -10.66 27.73
C THR A 423 -7.94 -11.16 28.83
N ALA A 424 -9.01 -11.87 28.44
CA ALA A 424 -9.97 -12.46 29.39
C ALA A 424 -9.38 -13.53 30.35
N ASP A 425 -8.11 -13.90 30.15
CA ASP A 425 -7.35 -14.84 30.97
C ASP A 425 -6.25 -14.16 31.82
N GLY A 426 -6.06 -12.85 31.67
CA GLY A 426 -5.18 -12.02 32.51
C GLY A 426 -3.78 -11.73 31.96
N ASP A 427 -3.45 -12.22 30.75
CA ASP A 427 -2.26 -11.78 30.02
C ASP A 427 -2.44 -10.35 29.49
N LEU A 428 -1.34 -9.62 29.33
CA LEU A 428 -1.26 -8.28 28.71
C LEU A 428 -0.43 -8.40 27.42
N LEU A 429 -1.04 -8.14 26.27
CA LEU A 429 -0.38 -8.21 24.95
C LEU A 429 0.13 -6.84 24.51
N SER A 430 1.19 -6.83 23.70
CA SER A 430 1.80 -5.63 23.09
C SER A 430 1.82 -5.74 21.57
N SER A 431 1.76 -4.58 20.89
CA SER A 431 1.86 -4.42 19.43
C SER A 431 2.84 -5.40 18.79
N ASP A 432 2.39 -6.09 17.75
CA ASP A 432 3.30 -6.82 16.88
C ASP A 432 4.26 -5.86 16.15
N PHE A 433 5.34 -6.40 15.59
CA PHE A 433 6.31 -5.63 14.83
C PHE A 433 5.68 -5.06 13.55
N SER A 434 6.16 -3.90 13.11
CA SER A 434 5.64 -3.26 11.90
C SER A 434 6.24 -3.91 10.65
N PHE A 435 5.52 -4.88 10.08
CA PHE A 435 6.04 -5.67 8.95
C PHE A 435 6.30 -4.83 7.69
N ALA A 436 5.48 -3.81 7.41
CA ALA A 436 5.67 -2.94 6.24
C ALA A 436 7.04 -2.24 6.30
N ASP A 437 7.36 -1.65 7.45
CA ASP A 437 8.62 -0.97 7.72
C ASP A 437 9.81 -1.93 7.63
N CYS A 438 9.71 -3.16 8.19
CA CYS A 438 10.78 -4.16 8.03
C CYS A 438 11.01 -4.51 6.54
N ASN A 439 9.96 -4.74 5.76
CA ASN A 439 10.13 -4.99 4.32
C ASN A 439 10.77 -3.79 3.58
N ILE A 440 10.41 -2.56 3.97
CA ILE A 440 10.96 -1.31 3.42
C ILE A 440 12.46 -1.19 3.72
N VAL A 441 12.89 -1.30 4.97
CA VAL A 441 14.30 -1.06 5.36
C VAL A 441 15.27 -2.07 4.75
N TYR A 442 14.84 -3.32 4.52
CA TYR A 442 15.66 -4.33 3.84
C TYR A 442 15.80 -4.08 2.34
N ALA A 443 14.73 -3.67 1.66
CA ALA A 443 14.81 -3.25 0.26
C ALA A 443 15.67 -1.97 0.09
N LEU A 444 15.48 -1.00 1.01
CA LEU A 444 16.24 0.24 1.09
C LEU A 444 17.74 -0.02 1.26
N LYS A 445 18.11 -0.92 2.17
CA LYS A 445 19.49 -1.33 2.38
C LYS A 445 20.08 -2.00 1.14
N HIS A 446 19.36 -2.96 0.55
CA HIS A 446 19.79 -3.61 -0.70
C HIS A 446 20.04 -2.57 -1.80
N ALA A 447 19.13 -1.61 -1.95
CA ALA A 447 19.26 -0.58 -2.97
C ALA A 447 20.50 0.30 -2.75
N PHE A 448 20.74 0.83 -1.55
CA PHE A 448 21.93 1.63 -1.28
C PHE A 448 23.25 0.83 -1.35
N ASP A 449 23.27 -0.42 -0.88
CA ASP A 449 24.45 -1.29 -0.98
C ASP A 449 24.83 -1.55 -2.46
N ASN A 450 23.85 -1.56 -3.39
CA ASN A 450 24.06 -1.87 -4.81
C ASN A 450 23.99 -0.65 -5.77
N ALA A 451 23.62 0.54 -5.28
CA ALA A 451 23.53 1.78 -6.08
C ALA A 451 24.90 2.42 -6.41
N GLY A 452 25.99 1.86 -5.86
CA GLY A 452 27.36 2.35 -6.02
C GLY A 452 27.82 3.28 -4.90
N VAL A 453 29.10 3.70 -4.95
CA VAL A 453 29.66 4.65 -3.99
C VAL A 453 29.07 6.04 -4.17
N ASN A 454 28.61 6.41 -5.36
CA ASN A 454 27.96 7.70 -5.64
C ASN A 454 26.53 7.48 -6.16
N PRO A 455 25.58 7.15 -5.27
CA PRO A 455 24.24 6.77 -5.70
C PRO A 455 23.47 7.96 -6.28
N THR A 456 22.75 7.72 -7.37
CA THR A 456 21.74 8.63 -7.93
C THR A 456 20.36 7.99 -7.79
N ARG A 457 19.28 8.75 -7.98
CA ARG A 457 17.93 8.17 -7.97
C ARG A 457 17.76 7.09 -9.04
N ASP A 458 18.47 7.23 -10.16
CA ASP A 458 18.51 6.22 -11.22
C ASP A 458 19.32 4.96 -10.84
N SER A 459 20.49 5.08 -10.21
CA SER A 459 21.24 3.89 -9.77
C SER A 459 20.58 3.19 -8.58
N PHE A 460 19.93 3.96 -7.69
CA PHE A 460 19.04 3.44 -6.65
C PHE A 460 17.83 2.69 -7.25
N ALA A 461 17.16 3.26 -8.25
CA ALA A 461 16.04 2.61 -8.93
C ALA A 461 16.48 1.33 -9.66
N ALA A 462 17.64 1.35 -10.33
CA ALA A 462 18.22 0.17 -10.95
C ALA A 462 18.52 -0.93 -9.91
N ALA A 463 19.08 -0.56 -8.75
CA ALA A 463 19.33 -1.48 -7.65
C ALA A 463 18.03 -2.05 -7.05
N MET A 464 17.02 -1.22 -6.78
CA MET A 464 15.67 -1.63 -6.34
C MET A 464 15.06 -2.68 -7.28
N LYS A 465 15.17 -2.48 -8.60
CA LYS A 465 14.65 -3.42 -9.62
C LYS A 465 15.35 -4.78 -9.65
N THR A 466 16.46 -4.95 -8.93
CA THR A 466 17.11 -6.26 -8.72
C THR A 466 16.70 -6.93 -7.40
N TYR A 467 16.01 -6.23 -6.50
CA TYR A 467 15.69 -6.77 -5.18
C TYR A 467 14.61 -7.86 -5.26
N LYS A 468 15.04 -9.08 -4.97
CA LYS A 468 14.21 -10.24 -4.64
C LYS A 468 14.64 -10.76 -3.28
N GLY A 469 13.70 -10.93 -2.36
CA GLY A 469 14.00 -11.23 -0.97
C GLY A 469 12.85 -11.89 -0.21
N PRO A 470 13.09 -12.21 1.07
CA PRO A 470 12.02 -12.63 1.97
C PRO A 470 11.01 -11.49 2.17
N ALA A 471 9.78 -11.84 2.54
CA ALA A 471 8.71 -10.89 2.81
C ALA A 471 8.09 -11.17 4.18
N ALA A 472 8.16 -10.22 5.11
CA ALA A 472 7.59 -10.37 6.45
C ALA A 472 6.07 -10.15 6.40
N GLN A 473 5.29 -11.09 6.93
CA GLN A 473 3.82 -11.05 7.01
C GLN A 473 3.12 -10.62 5.71
N MET A 474 3.66 -10.99 4.55
CA MET A 474 3.03 -10.75 3.25
C MET A 474 3.53 -11.71 2.17
N SER A 475 2.79 -11.82 1.06
CA SER A 475 3.20 -12.46 -0.19
C SER A 475 3.79 -13.87 0.00
N ASN A 476 3.19 -14.67 0.88
CA ASN A 476 3.63 -16.03 1.22
C ASN A 476 5.13 -16.13 1.63
N GLY A 477 5.69 -15.09 2.23
CA GLY A 477 7.08 -15.08 2.70
C GLY A 477 8.13 -14.69 1.66
N GLU A 478 7.76 -14.39 0.40
CA GLU A 478 8.71 -13.94 -0.64
C GLU A 478 8.16 -12.80 -1.52
N GLY A 479 9.04 -11.87 -1.89
CA GLY A 479 8.72 -10.75 -2.79
C GLY A 479 9.84 -10.47 -3.80
N ALA A 480 9.49 -9.77 -4.87
CA ALA A 480 10.44 -9.34 -5.89
C ALA A 480 9.93 -8.11 -6.64
N PHE A 481 10.77 -7.09 -6.76
CA PHE A 481 10.69 -6.09 -7.82
C PHE A 481 11.25 -6.68 -9.13
N GLY A 482 11.14 -5.95 -10.24
CA GLY A 482 11.73 -6.32 -11.52
C GLY A 482 11.82 -5.14 -12.49
N PRO A 483 12.44 -5.33 -13.67
CA PRO A 483 12.62 -4.27 -14.67
C PRO A 483 11.32 -3.52 -15.01
N ASP A 484 10.25 -4.29 -15.17
CA ASP A 484 8.89 -3.86 -15.53
C ASP A 484 7.89 -4.06 -14.36
N LYS A 485 8.38 -4.19 -13.12
CA LYS A 485 7.56 -4.50 -11.93
C LYS A 485 8.01 -3.70 -10.71
N ASN A 486 7.34 -2.58 -10.49
CA ASN A 486 7.61 -1.65 -9.39
C ASN A 486 6.81 -1.92 -8.10
N TYR A 487 6.29 -3.13 -7.93
CA TYR A 487 5.68 -3.56 -6.66
C TYR A 487 6.31 -4.85 -6.13
N PHE A 488 6.50 -4.97 -4.81
CA PHE A 488 7.23 -6.10 -4.21
C PHE A 488 6.43 -7.41 -4.18
N ALA A 489 5.15 -7.36 -3.78
CA ALA A 489 4.31 -8.56 -3.64
C ALA A 489 4.25 -9.40 -4.92
N THR A 490 4.29 -10.73 -4.78
CA THR A 490 4.20 -11.72 -5.86
C THR A 490 3.03 -12.68 -5.70
N GLN A 491 2.43 -12.75 -4.51
CA GLN A 491 1.33 -13.65 -4.19
C GLN A 491 0.21 -12.95 -3.42
N MET A 492 -1.02 -13.38 -3.67
CA MET A 492 -2.25 -12.96 -2.99
C MET A 492 -3.07 -14.18 -2.58
N TRP A 493 -3.99 -13.99 -1.64
CA TRP A 493 -4.83 -15.06 -1.10
C TRP A 493 -6.09 -14.48 -0.43
N LYS A 494 -6.96 -15.36 0.07
CA LYS A 494 -8.25 -15.00 0.68
C LYS A 494 -8.31 -15.28 2.19
N MET A 495 -8.68 -14.26 2.94
CA MET A 495 -8.97 -14.31 4.38
C MET A 495 -10.46 -14.03 4.65
N GLU A 496 -10.93 -14.34 5.86
CA GLU A 496 -12.29 -14.08 6.36
C GLU A 496 -12.24 -13.21 7.61
N PHE A 497 -13.21 -12.30 7.74
CA PHE A 497 -13.37 -11.44 8.90
C PHE A 497 -13.98 -12.21 10.06
N ARG A 498 -13.36 -12.08 11.23
CA ARG A 498 -13.75 -12.79 12.44
C ARG A 498 -13.94 -11.84 13.62
N ILE A 499 -15.15 -11.82 14.19
CA ILE A 499 -15.44 -11.11 15.44
C ILE A 499 -14.74 -11.78 16.62
N VAL A 500 -14.17 -10.95 17.49
CA VAL A 500 -13.72 -11.36 18.83
C VAL A 500 -14.16 -10.31 19.85
N SER A 501 -14.97 -10.72 20.82
CA SER A 501 -15.28 -9.88 21.97
C SER A 501 -14.13 -9.92 22.99
N SER A 502 -13.93 -8.84 23.75
CA SER A 502 -12.84 -8.73 24.74
C SER A 502 -12.92 -9.74 25.90
N ASP A 503 -14.09 -10.36 26.13
CA ASP A 503 -14.29 -11.45 27.08
C ASP A 503 -14.03 -12.85 26.49
N THR A 504 -13.65 -12.93 25.20
CA THR A 504 -13.22 -14.18 24.57
C THR A 504 -11.97 -14.71 25.27
N LYS A 505 -12.05 -15.96 25.73
CA LYS A 505 -10.92 -16.68 26.32
C LYS A 505 -10.08 -17.38 25.26
N ARG A 506 -8.80 -17.55 25.54
CA ARG A 506 -7.87 -18.27 24.67
C ARG A 506 -8.24 -19.76 24.62
N SER A 507 -8.43 -20.31 23.42
CA SER A 507 -8.66 -21.74 23.22
C SER A 507 -7.37 -22.55 23.35
N SER A 508 -7.48 -23.88 23.36
CA SER A 508 -6.35 -24.80 23.59
C SER A 508 -5.25 -24.76 22.52
N ASP A 509 -5.52 -24.13 21.39
CA ASP A 509 -4.60 -23.86 20.29
C ASP A 509 -3.85 -22.52 20.44
N GLY A 510 -4.20 -21.71 21.44
CA GLY A 510 -3.55 -20.43 21.71
C GLY A 510 -4.25 -19.21 21.08
N LEU A 511 -5.40 -19.39 20.42
CA LEU A 511 -6.12 -18.31 19.72
C LEU A 511 -7.35 -17.81 20.48
N PHE A 512 -7.88 -16.66 20.08
CA PHE A 512 -9.14 -16.07 20.53
C PHE A 512 -10.16 -16.18 19.39
N ASN A 513 -11.02 -17.21 19.39
CA ASN A 513 -11.97 -17.49 18.30
C ASN A 513 -11.32 -17.59 16.89
N GLY A 514 -10.07 -18.03 16.80
CA GLY A 514 -9.27 -18.09 15.56
C GLY A 514 -8.32 -16.90 15.35
N CYS A 515 -8.40 -15.87 16.20
CA CYS A 515 -7.57 -14.67 16.13
C CYS A 515 -6.36 -14.70 17.07
N PRO A 516 -5.27 -13.97 16.74
CA PRO A 516 -4.08 -13.88 17.60
C PRO A 516 -4.30 -13.11 18.91
N ALA A 517 -5.17 -12.10 18.89
CA ALA A 517 -5.47 -11.18 19.99
C ALA A 517 -6.98 -11.15 20.29
N PRO A 518 -7.44 -10.65 21.45
CA PRO A 518 -8.85 -10.56 21.83
C PRO A 518 -9.58 -9.40 21.11
N THR A 519 -9.36 -9.26 19.81
CA THR A 519 -9.91 -8.23 18.92
C THR A 519 -10.27 -8.84 17.57
N ASN A 520 -11.25 -8.25 16.87
CA ASN A 520 -11.61 -8.66 15.51
C ASN A 520 -10.36 -8.78 14.61
N CYS A 521 -10.31 -9.79 13.75
CA CYS A 521 -9.12 -10.13 12.97
C CYS A 521 -9.46 -10.68 11.57
N TRP A 522 -8.44 -10.80 10.72
CA TRP A 522 -8.50 -11.60 9.50
C TRP A 522 -7.89 -12.99 9.75
N ILE A 523 -8.67 -14.04 9.50
CA ILE A 523 -8.24 -15.45 9.57
C ILE A 523 -8.13 -16.05 8.15
N PRO A 524 -7.26 -17.04 7.91
CA PRO A 524 -7.20 -17.70 6.61
C PRO A 524 -8.48 -18.50 6.31
N VAL A 525 -9.05 -18.34 5.11
CA VAL A 525 -10.11 -19.25 4.61
C VAL A 525 -9.49 -20.57 4.13
N SER A 526 -8.31 -20.47 3.52
CA SER A 526 -7.48 -21.61 3.12
C SER A 526 -6.00 -21.24 3.27
N GLY A 527 -5.12 -22.23 3.20
CA GLY A 527 -3.67 -22.00 3.10
C GLY A 527 -3.19 -21.70 1.67
N SER A 528 -4.09 -21.49 0.71
CA SER A 528 -3.77 -21.40 -0.71
C SER A 528 -3.43 -19.97 -1.13
N TRP A 529 -2.17 -19.75 -1.46
CA TRP A 529 -1.69 -18.53 -2.10
C TRP A 529 -1.67 -18.68 -3.62
N LEU A 530 -2.22 -17.69 -4.32
CA LEU A 530 -2.19 -17.55 -5.76
C LEU A 530 -1.05 -16.61 -6.16
N ARG A 531 -0.42 -16.88 -7.31
CA ARG A 531 0.54 -15.94 -7.90
C ARG A 531 -0.21 -14.80 -8.59
N ILE A 532 0.34 -13.61 -8.42
CA ILE A 532 0.08 -12.50 -9.31
C ILE A 532 0.66 -12.87 -10.68
N GLU A 533 -0.12 -12.67 -11.73
CA GLU A 533 0.27 -12.91 -13.13
C GLU A 533 0.87 -11.65 -13.76
#